data_AF-A0A081AGB3-F1
#
_entry.id   AF-A0A081AGB3-F1
#
_cell.length_a   1.000
_cell.length_b   1.000
_cell.length_c   1.000
_cell.angle_alpha   90.00
_cell.angle_beta   90.00
_cell.angle_gamma   90.00
#
_symmetry.space_group_name_H-M   'P 1'
#
loop_
_entity.id
_entity.type
_entity.pdbx_description
1 polymer ?
#
loop_
_entity_poly.entity_id
_entity_poly.type
_entity_poly.pdbx_seq_one_letter_code
_entity_poly.pdbx_strand_id
1 'polypeptide(L)'
;MEYMWKIEPDGVINDMVDKRSRLLALQRMHTRLATRHELTSQKPQTANKSTEDLEQTRVEFVINFWRDFAAYQPSEILNVDETAIDFDMPPREFGQGVDEGMLRGWPTRRSMRGG
;
A
#
# COMPACT_ATOMS: atom_id res chain seq x y z
N MET A 1 -30.79 -2.71 -4.13
CA MET A 1 -31.50 -2.01 -3.04
C MET A 1 -31.75 -2.92 -1.84
N GLU A 2 -32.08 -4.20 -2.04
CA GLU A 2 -32.39 -5.15 -0.95
C GLU A 2 -31.24 -5.38 0.05
N TYR A 3 -29.99 -5.37 -0.41
CA TYR A 3 -28.80 -5.60 0.43
C TYR A 3 -28.44 -4.43 1.37
N MET A 4 -28.99 -3.24 1.13
CA MET A 4 -28.65 -2.02 1.87
C MET A 4 -29.30 -1.99 3.26
N TRP A 5 -30.51 -2.55 3.37
CA TRP A 5 -31.28 -2.68 4.61
C TRP A 5 -30.66 -3.64 5.63
N LYS A 6 -29.84 -4.59 5.16
CA LYS A 6 -29.20 -5.59 6.03
C LYS A 6 -27.93 -5.07 6.71
N ILE A 7 -27.35 -3.98 6.21
CA ILE A 7 -26.08 -3.43 6.70
C ILE A 7 -26.33 -2.26 7.67
N GLU A 8 -27.34 -1.42 7.42
CA GLU A 8 -27.65 -0.27 8.28
C GLU A 8 -29.10 0.22 8.10
N PRO A 9 -30.08 -0.36 8.83
CA PRO A 9 -31.50 -0.07 8.62
C PRO A 9 -31.91 1.36 8.99
N ASP A 10 -31.31 1.95 10.04
CA ASP A 10 -31.65 3.31 10.51
C ASP A 10 -31.05 4.43 9.63
N GLY A 11 -29.95 4.13 8.94
CA GLY A 11 -29.26 5.05 8.04
C GLY A 11 -30.07 5.31 6.78
N VAL A 12 -30.63 4.26 6.18
CA VAL A 12 -31.35 4.29 4.89
C VAL A 12 -32.67 5.09 4.98
N ILE A 13 -33.33 5.10 6.14
CA ILE A 13 -34.60 5.81 6.35
C ILE A 13 -34.41 7.33 6.41
N ASN A 14 -33.35 7.81 7.08
CA ASN A 14 -32.99 9.23 7.10
C ASN A 14 -32.38 9.71 5.77
N ASP A 15 -31.86 8.77 4.96
CA ASP A 15 -31.12 9.04 3.74
C ASP A 15 -31.99 9.56 2.58
N MET A 16 -33.27 9.20 2.59
CA MET A 16 -34.21 9.49 1.51
C MET A 16 -34.83 10.89 1.58
N VAL A 17 -34.55 11.65 2.65
CA VAL A 17 -35.16 12.96 2.92
C VAL A 17 -34.47 14.11 2.15
N ASP A 18 -33.16 14.00 1.88
CA ASP A 18 -32.38 15.02 1.17
C ASP A 18 -31.32 14.42 0.22
N LYS A 19 -30.91 15.16 -0.81
CA LYS A 19 -29.86 14.69 -1.75
C LYS A 19 -28.48 14.67 -1.09
N ARG A 20 -28.23 15.56 -0.13
CA ARG A 20 -26.94 15.64 0.57
C ARG A 20 -26.79 14.51 1.58
N SER A 21 -27.86 14.11 2.27
CA SER A 21 -27.85 12.93 3.14
C SER A 21 -27.47 11.68 2.36
N ARG A 22 -28.10 11.48 1.19
CA ARG A 22 -27.85 10.32 0.31
C ARG A 22 -26.40 10.18 -0.13
N LEU A 23 -25.77 11.29 -0.51
CA LEU A 23 -24.36 11.30 -0.90
C LEU A 23 -23.45 10.93 0.28
N LEU A 24 -23.76 11.43 1.48
CA LEU A 24 -22.98 11.14 2.68
C LEU A 24 -23.11 9.68 3.12
N ALA A 25 -24.30 9.08 3.03
CA ALA A 25 -24.47 7.66 3.35
C ALA A 25 -23.73 6.76 2.34
N LEU A 26 -23.80 7.08 1.05
CA LEU A 26 -23.04 6.36 0.03
C LEU A 26 -21.53 6.45 0.27
N GLN A 27 -21.03 7.65 0.60
CA GLN A 27 -19.63 7.85 0.93
C GLN A 27 -19.20 7.02 2.15
N ARG A 28 -20.00 7.00 3.22
CA ARG A 28 -19.75 6.17 4.41
C ARG A 28 -19.73 4.68 4.08
N MET A 29 -20.63 4.22 3.23
CA MET A 29 -20.68 2.83 2.78
C MET A 29 -19.40 2.44 2.02
N HIS A 30 -18.96 3.28 1.07
CA HIS A 30 -17.71 3.08 0.33
C HIS A 30 -16.50 3.05 1.27
N THR A 31 -16.40 3.98 2.23
CA THR A 31 -15.31 3.99 3.19
C THR A 31 -15.30 2.71 4.04
N ARG A 32 -16.44 2.25 4.55
CA ARG A 32 -16.53 1.01 5.36
C ARG A 32 -16.17 -0.24 4.56
N LEU A 33 -16.54 -0.30 3.28
CA LEU A 33 -16.12 -1.39 2.39
C LEU A 33 -14.62 -1.35 2.13
N ALA A 34 -14.07 -0.17 1.84
CA ALA A 34 -12.64 0.01 1.62
C ALA A 34 -11.83 -0.42 2.86
N THR A 35 -12.22 0.02 4.06
CA THR A 35 -11.56 -0.39 5.31
C THR A 35 -11.66 -1.90 5.55
N ARG A 36 -12.81 -2.53 5.29
CA ARG A 36 -12.99 -3.98 5.47
C ARG A 36 -12.13 -4.84 4.55
N HIS A 37 -11.85 -4.33 3.34
CA HIS A 37 -11.06 -5.04 2.34
C HIS A 37 -9.63 -4.51 2.23
N GLU A 38 -9.20 -3.68 3.19
CA GLU A 38 -7.87 -3.05 3.21
C GLU A 38 -7.54 -2.30 1.91
N LEU A 39 -8.56 -1.82 1.20
CA LEU A 39 -8.41 -1.03 -0.01
C LEU A 39 -7.96 0.37 0.40
N THR A 40 -6.72 0.67 0.12
CA THR A 40 -6.15 2.00 0.34
C THR A 40 -6.26 2.81 -0.95
N SER A 41 -6.63 4.09 -0.82
CA SER A 41 -6.57 5.00 -1.96
C SER A 41 -5.10 5.24 -2.28
N GLN A 42 -4.61 4.65 -3.36
CA GLN A 42 -3.30 5.00 -3.88
C GLN A 42 -3.37 6.40 -4.47
N LYS A 43 -2.43 7.27 -4.07
CA LYS A 43 -2.26 8.55 -4.76
C LYS A 43 -1.79 8.24 -6.17
N PRO A 44 -2.35 8.90 -7.21
CA PRO A 44 -1.79 8.82 -8.55
C PRO A 44 -0.32 9.21 -8.46
N GLN A 45 0.57 8.25 -8.72
CA GLN A 45 1.99 8.54 -8.84
C GLN A 45 2.27 8.91 -10.28
N THR A 46 3.01 9.99 -10.45
CA THR A 46 3.57 10.34 -11.76
C THR A 46 4.63 9.30 -12.09
N ALA A 47 4.44 8.56 -13.18
CA ALA A 47 5.47 7.67 -13.67
C ALA A 47 6.70 8.51 -14.08
N ASN A 48 7.89 8.09 -13.65
CA ASN A 48 9.14 8.78 -13.97
C ASN A 48 9.53 8.65 -15.45
N LYS A 49 8.93 7.70 -16.17
CA LYS A 49 9.16 7.42 -17.59
C LYS A 49 7.83 7.24 -18.31
N SER A 50 7.78 7.59 -19.58
CA SER A 50 6.61 7.33 -20.42
C SER A 50 6.49 5.83 -20.69
N THR A 51 5.29 5.38 -21.06
CA THR A 51 5.05 3.99 -21.48
C THR A 51 5.82 3.63 -22.74
N GLU A 52 5.99 4.59 -23.66
CA GLU A 52 6.74 4.41 -24.90
C GLU A 52 8.23 4.15 -24.61
N ASP A 53 8.83 4.93 -23.70
CA ASP A 53 10.24 4.75 -23.31
C ASP A 53 10.49 3.38 -22.65
N LEU A 54 9.52 2.89 -21.87
CA LEU A 54 9.60 1.58 -21.21
C LEU A 54 9.53 0.44 -22.24
N GLU A 55 8.63 0.52 -23.21
CA GLU A 55 8.56 -0.48 -24.29
C GLU A 55 9.82 -0.47 -25.15
N GLN A 56 10.36 0.71 -25.48
CA GLN A 56 11.62 0.81 -26.20
C GLN A 56 12.78 0.15 -25.42
N THR A 57 12.90 0.48 -24.14
CA THR A 57 13.92 -0.11 -23.24
C THR A 57 13.77 -1.63 -23.18
N ARG A 58 12.53 -2.13 -23.12
CA ARG A 58 12.23 -3.56 -23.07
C ARG A 58 12.65 -4.27 -24.35
N VAL A 59 12.35 -3.71 -25.52
CA VAL A 59 12.72 -4.29 -26.81
C VAL A 59 14.24 -4.33 -26.97
N GLU A 60 14.93 -3.23 -26.66
CA GLU A 60 16.38 -3.17 -26.71
C GLU A 60 17.04 -4.17 -25.76
N PHE A 61 16.50 -4.30 -24.54
CA PHE A 61 16.95 -5.30 -23.58
C PHE A 61 16.80 -6.73 -24.13
N VAL A 62 15.64 -7.08 -24.67
CA VAL A 62 15.37 -8.43 -25.20
C VAL A 62 16.31 -8.77 -26.36
N ILE A 63 16.57 -7.84 -27.27
CA ILE A 63 17.50 -8.04 -28.39
C ILE A 63 18.91 -8.30 -27.89
N ASN A 64 19.42 -7.46 -26.98
CA ASN A 64 20.76 -7.62 -26.43
C ASN A 64 20.90 -8.90 -25.60
N PHE A 65 19.89 -9.20 -24.78
CA PHE A 65 19.84 -10.39 -23.94
C PHE A 65 19.94 -11.67 -24.79
N TRP A 66 19.10 -11.82 -25.82
CA TRP A 66 19.15 -13.02 -26.64
C TRP A 66 20.36 -13.07 -27.57
N ARG A 67 20.94 -11.92 -27.96
CA ARG A 67 22.23 -11.91 -28.67
C ARG A 67 23.32 -12.58 -27.83
N ASP A 68 23.38 -12.25 -26.54
CA ASP A 68 24.50 -12.64 -25.68
C ASP A 68 24.26 -13.99 -24.98
N PHE A 69 22.99 -14.36 -24.74
CA PHE A 69 22.63 -15.53 -23.93
C PHE A 69 21.85 -16.64 -24.68
N ALA A 70 21.64 -16.55 -26.01
CA ALA A 70 20.92 -17.57 -26.77
C ALA A 70 21.54 -18.98 -26.72
N ALA A 71 22.83 -19.09 -26.41
CA ALA A 71 23.52 -20.39 -26.30
C ALA A 71 23.25 -21.14 -24.99
N TYR A 72 22.74 -20.46 -23.96
CA TYR A 72 22.49 -21.05 -22.65
C TYR A 72 21.10 -21.69 -22.61
N GLN A 73 20.97 -22.77 -21.85
CA GLN A 73 19.66 -23.34 -21.56
C GLN A 73 18.89 -22.47 -20.57
N PRO A 74 17.55 -22.46 -20.61
CA PRO A 74 16.74 -21.69 -19.66
C PRO A 74 17.05 -21.99 -18.18
N SER A 75 17.50 -23.21 -17.86
CA SER A 75 17.91 -23.60 -16.50
C SER A 75 19.20 -22.94 -16.02
N GLU A 76 20.01 -22.40 -16.94
CA GLU A 76 21.28 -21.73 -16.66
C GLU A 76 21.09 -20.21 -16.53
N ILE A 77 19.90 -19.70 -16.88
CA ILE A 77 19.54 -18.28 -16.77
C ILE A 77 18.80 -18.07 -15.45
N LEU A 78 19.52 -17.50 -14.47
CA LEU A 78 18.97 -17.21 -13.15
C LEU A 78 18.54 -15.75 -13.07
N ASN A 79 17.31 -15.51 -12.60
CA ASN A 79 16.88 -14.16 -12.24
C ASN A 79 17.56 -13.76 -10.92
N VAL A 80 18.23 -12.62 -10.91
CA VAL A 80 18.82 -12.03 -9.71
C VAL A 80 18.27 -10.64 -9.57
N ASP A 81 17.38 -10.46 -8.61
CA ASP A 81 16.86 -9.15 -8.22
C ASP A 81 17.14 -8.90 -6.73
N GLU A 82 17.51 -7.65 -6.42
CA GLU A 82 17.63 -7.22 -5.04
C GLU A 82 16.24 -6.89 -4.50
N THR A 83 15.68 -7.78 -3.67
CA THR A 83 14.47 -7.47 -2.92
C THR A 83 14.84 -6.61 -1.73
N ALA A 84 14.56 -5.31 -1.80
CA ALA A 84 14.72 -4.42 -0.65
C ALA A 84 13.80 -4.90 0.49
N ILE A 85 14.39 -5.14 1.66
CA ILE A 85 13.62 -5.41 2.88
C ILE A 85 13.27 -4.05 3.48
N ASP A 86 12.02 -3.62 3.28
CA ASP A 86 11.50 -2.43 3.96
C ASP A 86 11.34 -2.73 5.46
N PHE A 87 12.29 -2.24 6.26
CA PHE A 87 12.16 -2.21 7.72
C PHE A 87 11.20 -1.11 8.20
N ASP A 88 10.69 -0.29 7.28
CA ASP A 88 9.80 0.84 7.56
C ASP A 88 8.32 0.43 7.56
N MET A 89 8.04 -0.81 7.99
CA MET A 89 6.71 -1.13 8.51
C MET A 89 6.66 -0.54 9.91
N PRO A 90 6.03 0.63 10.14
CA PRO A 90 5.87 1.11 11.49
C PRO A 90 5.19 -0.01 12.27
N PRO A 91 5.66 -0.34 13.49
CA PRO A 91 4.98 -1.34 14.29
C PRO A 91 3.50 -0.96 14.32
N ARG A 92 2.63 -1.89 13.89
CA ARG A 92 1.17 -1.76 14.07
C ARG A 92 1.01 -1.32 15.51
N GLU A 93 0.54 -0.08 15.68
CA GLU A 93 0.47 0.67 16.92
C GLU A 93 0.70 -0.22 18.14
N PHE A 94 1.85 -0.08 18.81
CA PHE A 94 1.92 -0.55 20.19
C PHE A 94 0.82 0.20 20.92
N GLY A 95 -0.30 -0.52 21.12
CA GLY A 95 -1.52 0.03 21.67
C GLY A 95 -1.19 0.83 22.91
N GLN A 96 -1.86 1.97 23.02
CA GLN A 96 -1.97 2.72 24.26
C GLN A 96 -2.22 1.74 25.41
N GLY A 97 -1.18 1.50 26.22
CA GLY A 97 -1.19 0.44 27.23
C GLY A 97 0.19 -0.17 27.47
N VAL A 98 1.26 0.62 27.46
CA VAL A 98 2.53 0.20 28.05
C VAL A 98 2.56 0.71 29.48
N ASP A 99 2.34 -0.20 30.44
CA ASP A 99 2.58 0.02 31.86
C ASP A 99 3.99 0.63 32.04
N GLU A 100 4.07 1.74 32.77
CA GLU A 100 5.28 2.54 33.03
C GLU A 100 6.45 1.75 33.66
N GLY A 101 6.29 0.46 33.95
CA GLY A 101 7.32 -0.43 34.47
C GLY A 101 8.35 -0.93 33.45
N MET A 102 8.06 -0.92 32.14
CA MET A 102 8.95 -1.53 31.12
C MET A 102 10.05 -0.58 30.61
N LEU A 103 9.95 0.73 30.89
CA LEU A 103 10.89 1.74 30.39
C LEU A 103 12.19 1.85 31.20
N ARG A 104 12.39 1.04 32.26
CA ARG A 104 13.61 1.03 33.07
C ARG A 104 14.76 0.15 32.53
N GLY A 105 14.62 -0.39 31.32
CA GLY A 105 15.60 -1.35 30.77
C GLY A 105 16.42 -0.87 29.57
N TRP A 106 16.10 0.26 28.94
CA TRP A 106 16.70 0.65 27.67
C TRP A 106 17.72 1.78 27.88
N PRO A 107 18.99 1.61 27.47
CA PRO A 107 19.99 2.64 27.66
C PRO A 107 19.70 3.79 26.69
N THR A 108 19.21 4.91 27.22
CA THR A 108 19.04 6.16 26.46
C THR A 108 20.40 6.59 25.92
N ARG A 109 20.58 6.48 24.60
CA ARG A 109 21.80 6.84 23.89
C ARG A 109 22.04 8.36 24.07
N ARG A 110 22.93 8.72 25.01
CA ARG A 110 23.32 10.09 25.27
C ARG A 110 24.06 10.64 24.04
N SER A 111 23.50 11.71 23.47
CA SER A 111 24.09 12.54 22.42
C SER A 111 25.55 12.89 22.72
N MET A 112 26.48 12.45 21.86
CA MET A 112 27.80 13.05 21.75
C MET A 112 27.71 14.27 20.82
N ARG A 113 27.71 15.47 21.40
CA ARG A 113 28.04 16.73 20.70
C ARG A 113 28.53 17.76 21.72
N GLY A 114 29.73 18.31 21.48
CA GLY A 114 30.51 19.22 22.33
C GLY A 114 31.75 18.51 22.83
N GLY A 115 32.98 18.86 22.45
CA GLY A 115 33.54 20.21 22.34
C GLY A 115 34.54 20.35 23.46
#